data_AF-A0A258F0Z9-F1
#
_entry.id   AF-A0A258F0Z9-F1
#
_cell.length_a   1.000
_cell.length_b   1.000
_cell.length_c   1.000
_cell.angle_alpha   90.00
_cell.angle_beta   90.00
_cell.angle_gamma   90.00
#
_symmetry.space_group_name_H-M   'P 1'
#
loop_
_entity.id
_entity.type
_entity.pdbx_description
1 polymer ?
#
loop_
_entity_poly.entity_id
_entity_poly.type
_entity_poly.pdbx_seq_one_letter_code
_entity_poly.pdbx_strand_id
1 'polypeptide(L)'
;MLRDGGIMLAAGVGIPILAALNAQLGGRIGAPMAAGVVALSVALLVALVAVTVTGQARALALVAGQPVWLVMAGVLMAFYLLSVTWIAPRFGVGNAVFCVLLGQMLAASVIDHFGLFGARVVAMTGQRLAGILAMAGGLVLIQRA
;
A
#
# COMPACT_ATOMS: atom_id res chain seq x y z
N MET A 1 -16.74 10.64 -8.78
CA MET A 1 -15.38 10.97 -9.29
C MET A 1 -14.65 11.98 -8.41
N LEU A 2 -15.06 13.25 -8.30
CA LEU A 2 -14.32 14.24 -7.49
C LEU A 2 -14.34 13.94 -5.97
N ARG A 3 -15.47 13.46 -5.44
CA ARG A 3 -15.61 13.09 -4.02
C ARG A 3 -14.80 11.84 -3.66
N ASP A 4 -14.76 10.85 -4.55
CA ASP A 4 -14.00 9.60 -4.37
C ASP A 4 -12.49 9.86 -4.53
N GLY A 5 -12.11 10.75 -5.44
CA GLY A 5 -10.72 11.18 -5.65
C GLY A 5 -10.13 11.85 -4.41
N GLY A 6 -10.89 12.68 -3.70
CA GLY A 6 -10.43 13.31 -2.46
C GLY A 6 -10.09 12.31 -1.35
N ILE A 7 -10.89 11.24 -1.22
CA ILE A 7 -10.65 10.17 -0.23
C ILE A 7 -9.38 9.39 -0.59
N MET A 8 -9.20 9.06 -1.87
CA MET A 8 -8.00 8.34 -2.35
C MET A 8 -6.73 9.19 -2.21
N LEU A 9 -6.82 10.51 -2.41
CA LEU A 9 -5.70 11.42 -2.16
C LEU A 9 -5.32 11.44 -0.67
N ALA A 10 -6.30 11.55 0.23
CA ALA A 10 -6.06 11.49 1.66
C ALA A 10 -5.44 10.14 2.09
N ALA A 11 -5.92 9.03 1.52
CA ALA A 11 -5.32 7.72 1.73
C ALA A 11 -3.86 7.67 1.23
N GLY A 12 -3.57 8.32 0.10
CA GLY A 12 -2.22 8.45 -0.44
C GLY A 12 -1.25 9.18 0.48
N VAL A 13 -1.71 10.22 1.20
CA VAL A 13 -0.89 10.94 2.21
C VAL A 13 -0.57 10.04 3.42
N GLY A 14 -1.48 9.11 3.76
CA GLY A 14 -1.31 8.20 4.89
C GLY A 14 -0.13 7.25 4.73
N ILE A 15 0.21 6.82 3.51
CA ILE A 15 1.26 5.83 3.24
C ILE A 15 2.67 6.35 3.61
N PRO A 16 3.12 7.54 3.16
CA PRO A 16 4.39 8.12 3.61
C PRO A 16 4.45 8.35 5.13
N ILE A 17 3.35 8.81 5.73
CA ILE A 17 3.28 9.06 7.18
C ILE A 17 3.44 7.75 7.95
N LEU A 18 2.72 6.71 7.54
CA LEU A 18 2.85 5.35 8.08
C LEU A 18 4.32 4.88 8.02
N ALA A 19 4.95 5.00 6.86
CA ALA A 19 6.35 4.60 6.67
C ALA A 19 7.30 5.38 7.61
N ALA A 20 7.13 6.70 7.73
CA ALA A 20 7.96 7.54 8.58
C ALA A 20 7.78 7.24 10.08
N LEU A 21 6.53 7.08 10.54
CA LEU A 21 6.22 6.77 11.94
C LEU A 21 6.75 5.38 12.31
N ASN A 22 6.53 4.38 11.45
CA ASN A 22 6.95 3.02 11.75
C ASN A 22 8.48 2.87 11.71
N ALA A 23 9.15 3.51 10.76
CA ALA A 23 10.61 3.57 10.70
C ALA A 23 11.22 4.24 11.93
N GLN A 24 10.63 5.35 12.40
CA GLN A 24 11.07 6.01 13.64
C GLN A 24 10.87 5.11 14.87
N LEU A 25 9.71 4.47 15.00
CA LEU A 25 9.45 3.55 16.10
C LEU A 25 10.46 2.39 16.08
N GLY A 26 10.65 1.76 14.92
CA GLY A 26 11.60 0.67 14.71
C GLY A 26 13.05 1.06 15.03
N GLY A 27 13.45 2.29 14.68
CA GLY A 27 14.75 2.85 15.04
C GLY A 27 14.91 3.10 16.53
N ARG A 28 13.90 3.66 17.21
CA ARG A 28 13.95 3.96 18.65
C ARG A 28 14.00 2.71 19.53
N ILE A 29 13.31 1.66 19.13
CA ILE A 29 13.30 0.38 19.88
C ILE A 29 14.42 -0.57 19.45
N GLY A 30 15.18 -0.24 18.39
CA GLY A 30 16.22 -1.10 17.82
C GLY A 30 15.70 -2.40 17.18
N ALA A 31 14.38 -2.55 17.04
CA ALA A 31 13.71 -3.76 16.57
C ALA A 31 12.65 -3.43 15.50
N PRO A 32 13.04 -3.25 14.23
CA PRO A 32 12.14 -2.87 13.13
C PRO A 32 10.94 -3.81 12.95
N MET A 33 11.16 -5.12 13.13
CA MET A 33 10.10 -6.12 13.02
C MET A 33 9.06 -5.96 14.14
N ALA A 34 9.49 -5.64 15.36
CA ALA A 34 8.59 -5.40 16.48
C ALA A 34 7.72 -4.15 16.26
N ALA A 35 8.27 -3.09 15.67
CA ALA A 35 7.49 -1.91 15.28
C ALA A 35 6.41 -2.27 14.25
N GLY A 36 6.74 -3.10 13.25
CA GLY A 36 5.77 -3.66 12.31
C GLY A 36 4.62 -4.40 12.99
N VAL A 37 4.90 -5.24 13.99
CA VAL A 37 3.86 -5.95 14.75
C VAL A 37 2.94 -4.98 15.47
N VAL A 38 3.49 -3.94 16.12
CA VAL A 38 2.68 -2.91 16.80
C VAL A 38 1.78 -2.18 15.79
N ALA A 39 2.34 -1.73 14.67
CA ALA A 39 1.58 -1.02 13.65
C ALA A 39 0.46 -1.89 13.04
N LEU A 40 0.73 -3.16 12.74
CA LEU A 40 -0.30 -4.10 12.25
C LEU A 40 -1.37 -4.39 13.31
N SER A 41 -0.99 -4.44 14.58
CA SER A 41 -1.93 -4.66 15.69
C SER A 41 -2.88 -3.45 15.85
N VAL A 42 -2.36 -2.23 15.79
CA VAL A 42 -3.18 -1.01 15.82
C VAL A 42 -4.09 -0.95 14.59
N ALA A 43 -3.58 -1.27 13.40
CA ALA A 43 -4.39 -1.32 12.18
C ALA A 43 -5.53 -2.36 12.28
N LEU A 44 -5.25 -3.55 12.84
CA LEU A 44 -6.25 -4.59 13.09
C LEU A 44 -7.32 -4.11 14.06
N LEU A 45 -6.94 -3.47 15.18
CA LEU A 45 -7.89 -2.93 16.14
C LEU A 45 -8.81 -1.89 15.51
N VAL A 46 -8.26 -0.96 14.72
CA VAL A 46 -9.05 0.04 13.99
C VAL A 46 -10.01 -0.63 13.01
N ALA A 47 -9.57 -1.65 12.27
CA ALA A 47 -10.43 -2.41 11.36
C ALA A 47 -11.55 -3.17 12.10
N LEU A 48 -11.25 -3.75 13.26
CA LEU A 48 -12.24 -4.43 14.12
C LEU A 48 -13.27 -3.44 14.68
N VAL A 49 -12.86 -2.25 15.09
CA VAL A 49 -13.80 -1.20 15.52
C VAL A 49 -14.66 -0.74 14.33
N ALA A 50 -14.07 -0.58 13.15
CA ALA A 50 -14.81 -0.17 11.96
C ALA A 50 -15.88 -1.22 11.58
N VAL A 51 -15.56 -2.52 11.63
CA VAL A 51 -16.51 -3.58 11.27
C VAL A 51 -17.66 -3.72 12.29
N THR A 52 -17.40 -3.44 13.57
CA THR A 52 -18.45 -3.45 14.61
C THR A 52 -19.34 -2.23 14.51
N VAL A 53 -18.78 -1.02 14.33
CA VAL A 53 -19.54 0.23 14.20
C VAL A 53 -20.41 0.24 12.94
N THR A 54 -19.95 -0.36 11.85
CA THR A 54 -20.73 -0.49 10.60
C THR A 54 -21.73 -1.65 10.62
N GLY A 55 -21.79 -2.44 11.69
CA GLY A 55 -22.69 -3.60 11.81
C GLY A 55 -22.33 -4.79 10.91
N GLN A 56 -21.14 -4.79 10.32
CA GLN A 56 -20.68 -5.79 9.35
C GLN A 56 -20.00 -7.01 9.99
N ALA A 57 -19.94 -7.08 11.33
CA ALA A 57 -19.20 -8.14 12.04
C ALA A 57 -19.61 -9.57 11.63
N ARG A 58 -20.88 -9.80 11.27
CA ARG A 58 -21.38 -11.10 10.77
C ARG A 58 -20.72 -11.53 9.46
N ALA A 59 -20.24 -10.59 8.64
CA ALA A 59 -19.57 -10.89 7.37
C ALA A 59 -18.22 -11.58 7.58
N LEU A 60 -17.60 -11.47 8.76
CA LEU A 60 -16.35 -12.18 9.07
C LEU A 60 -16.51 -13.71 9.00
N ALA A 61 -17.71 -14.23 9.30
CA ALA A 61 -17.99 -15.66 9.19
C ALA A 61 -17.96 -16.17 7.73
N LEU A 62 -18.18 -15.28 6.75
CA LEU A 62 -18.17 -15.63 5.33
C LEU A 62 -16.76 -15.84 4.78
N VAL A 63 -15.72 -15.36 5.48
CA VAL A 63 -14.32 -15.46 5.06
C VAL A 63 -13.86 -16.91 4.97
N ALA A 64 -14.37 -17.80 5.82
CA ALA A 64 -14.01 -19.22 5.84
C ALA A 64 -14.38 -19.96 4.53
N GLY A 65 -15.38 -19.46 3.79
CA GLY A 65 -15.79 -20.02 2.49
C GLY A 65 -15.08 -19.37 1.30
N GLN A 66 -14.20 -18.40 1.53
CA GLN A 66 -13.54 -17.67 0.46
C GLN A 66 -12.21 -18.32 0.05
N PRO A 67 -11.80 -18.12 -1.20
CA PRO A 67 -10.48 -18.49 -1.66
C PRO A 67 -9.30 -18.01 -0.81
N VAL A 68 -8.35 -18.92 -0.54
CA VAL A 68 -7.15 -18.62 0.28
C VAL A 68 -6.29 -17.51 -0.34
N TRP A 69 -6.23 -17.40 -1.67
CA TRP A 69 -5.44 -16.35 -2.34
C TRP A 69 -5.95 -14.93 -2.06
N LEU A 70 -7.21 -14.75 -1.66
CA LEU A 70 -7.71 -13.43 -1.26
C LEU A 70 -7.14 -12.98 0.09
N VAL A 71 -6.82 -13.94 0.98
CA VAL A 71 -6.20 -13.66 2.28
C VAL A 71 -4.72 -13.26 2.12
N MET A 72 -4.10 -13.58 0.98
CA MET A 72 -2.72 -13.18 0.67
C MET A 72 -2.51 -11.66 0.60
N ALA A 73 -3.58 -10.87 0.47
CA ALA A 73 -3.51 -9.42 0.61
C ALA A 73 -2.87 -8.99 1.95
N GLY A 74 -3.15 -9.71 3.04
CA GLY A 74 -2.53 -9.45 4.34
C GLY A 74 -1.02 -9.73 4.34
N VAL A 75 -0.59 -10.78 3.64
CA VAL A 75 0.84 -11.12 3.48
C VAL A 75 1.58 -10.03 2.72
N LEU A 76 1.00 -9.53 1.61
CA LEU A 76 1.58 -8.44 0.82
C LEU A 76 1.69 -7.14 1.64
N MET A 77 0.67 -6.82 2.45
CA MET A 77 0.69 -5.65 3.33
C MET A 77 1.76 -5.78 4.42
N ALA A 78 1.88 -6.96 5.05
CA ALA A 78 2.93 -7.22 6.04
C ALA A 78 4.32 -7.11 5.41
N PHE A 79 4.53 -7.68 4.23
CA PHE A 79 5.78 -7.57 3.48
C PHE A 79 6.12 -6.11 3.18
N TYR A 80 5.17 -5.33 2.68
CA TYR A 80 5.33 -3.91 2.40
C TYR A 80 5.77 -3.14 3.64
N LEU A 81 5.04 -3.29 4.75
CA LEU A 81 5.29 -2.55 5.99
C LEU A 81 6.65 -2.93 6.60
N LEU A 82 6.98 -4.22 6.65
CA LEU A 82 8.26 -4.67 7.20
C LEU A 82 9.44 -4.18 6.34
N SER A 83 9.30 -4.27 5.01
CA SER A 83 10.33 -3.81 4.07
C SER A 83 10.58 -2.31 4.22
N VAL A 84 9.53 -1.48 4.24
CA VAL A 84 9.70 -0.03 4.36
C VAL A 84 10.29 0.36 5.71
N THR A 85 9.93 -0.33 6.79
CA THR A 85 10.43 -0.04 8.15
C THR A 85 11.92 -0.34 8.28
N TRP A 86 12.40 -1.37 7.59
CA TRP A 86 13.81 -1.75 7.59
C TRP A 86 14.65 -0.90 6.63
N ILE A 87 14.09 -0.56 5.46
CA ILE A 87 14.82 0.13 4.39
C ILE A 87 14.79 1.65 4.58
N ALA A 88 13.68 2.24 5.02
CA ALA A 88 13.51 3.70 5.09
C ALA A 88 14.56 4.43 5.96
N PRO A 89 15.03 3.91 7.11
CA PRO A 89 16.10 4.54 7.88
C PRO A 89 17.43 4.64 7.13
N ARG A 90 17.69 3.76 6.16
CA ARG A 90 18.94 3.71 5.37
C ARG A 90 18.82 4.38 4.02
N PHE A 91 17.64 4.27 3.40
CA PHE A 91 17.39 4.66 2.02
C PHE A 91 16.68 6.02 1.90
N GLY A 92 16.18 6.54 3.03
CA GLY A 92 15.30 7.71 3.08
C GLY A 92 13.84 7.33 2.82
N VAL A 93 12.93 7.89 3.62
CA VAL A 93 11.48 7.62 3.51
C VAL A 93 10.97 8.03 2.12
N GLY A 94 11.39 9.19 1.61
CA GLY A 94 11.00 9.68 0.28
C GLY A 94 11.33 8.68 -0.83
N ASN A 95 12.60 8.28 -0.94
CA ASN A 95 13.05 7.33 -1.97
C ASN A 95 12.34 5.97 -1.87
N ALA A 96 12.11 5.48 -0.66
CA ALA A 96 11.40 4.22 -0.45
C ALA A 96 9.94 4.30 -0.94
N VAL A 97 9.21 5.36 -0.57
CA VAL A 97 7.82 5.58 -1.01
C VAL A 97 7.77 5.73 -2.53
N PHE A 98 8.73 6.45 -3.10
CA PHE A 98 8.82 6.68 -4.53
C PHE A 98 9.04 5.41 -5.35
N CYS A 99 9.96 4.54 -4.92
CA CYS A 99 10.14 3.21 -5.54
C CYS A 99 8.87 2.36 -5.42
N VAL A 100 8.17 2.42 -4.28
CA VAL A 100 6.89 1.72 -4.07
C VAL A 100 5.83 2.23 -5.03
N LEU A 101 5.71 3.55 -5.21
CA LEU A 101 4.75 4.14 -6.14
C LEU A 101 4.98 3.64 -7.57
N LEU A 102 6.23 3.57 -8.04
CA LEU A 102 6.50 2.97 -9.37
C LEU A 102 6.11 1.50 -9.45
N GLY A 103 6.44 0.71 -8.42
CA GLY A 103 6.03 -0.69 -8.35
C GLY A 103 4.50 -0.84 -8.40
N GLN A 104 3.77 0.00 -7.67
CA GLN A 104 2.31 0.04 -7.67
C GLN A 104 1.73 0.38 -9.04
N MET A 105 2.33 1.35 -9.76
CA MET A 105 1.85 1.74 -11.09
C MET A 105 2.08 0.66 -12.15
N LEU A 106 3.24 0.00 -12.14
CA LEU A 106 3.52 -1.12 -13.02
C LEU A 106 2.56 -2.29 -12.73
N ALA A 107 2.43 -2.66 -11.45
CA ALA A 107 1.53 -3.73 -11.03
C ALA A 107 0.07 -3.43 -11.38
N ALA A 108 -0.43 -2.23 -11.08
CA ALA A 108 -1.80 -1.82 -11.42
C ALA A 108 -2.05 -1.86 -12.93
N SER A 109 -1.07 -1.47 -13.74
CA SER A 109 -1.21 -1.50 -15.20
C SER A 109 -1.28 -2.93 -15.74
N VAL A 110 -0.49 -3.86 -15.18
CA VAL A 110 -0.57 -5.28 -15.52
C VAL A 110 -1.91 -5.89 -15.07
N ILE A 111 -2.33 -5.61 -13.83
CA ILE A 111 -3.61 -6.10 -13.29
C ILE A 111 -4.79 -5.63 -14.14
N ASP A 112 -4.84 -4.34 -14.47
CA ASP A 112 -5.90 -3.76 -15.27
C ASP A 112 -5.88 -4.26 -16.72
N HIS A 113 -4.69 -4.45 -17.31
CA HIS A 113 -4.56 -4.88 -18.69
C HIS A 113 -5.05 -6.32 -18.88
N PHE A 114 -4.69 -7.21 -17.95
CA PHE A 114 -5.06 -8.62 -18.00
C PHE A 114 -6.37 -8.95 -17.25
N GLY A 115 -7.00 -7.97 -16.58
CA GLY A 115 -8.21 -8.19 -15.77
C GLY A 115 -7.98 -9.14 -14.59
N LEU A 116 -6.77 -9.17 -14.04
CA LEU A 116 -6.40 -10.12 -12.99
C LEU A 116 -7.25 -9.88 -11.73
N PHE A 117 -7.54 -10.94 -10.98
CA PHE A 117 -8.30 -10.89 -9.73
C PHE A 117 -9.72 -10.31 -9.85
N GLY A 118 -10.33 -10.38 -11.04
CA GLY A 118 -11.65 -9.83 -11.31
C GLY A 118 -11.66 -8.31 -11.50
N ALA A 119 -10.49 -7.70 -11.71
CA ALA A 119 -10.38 -6.29 -12.02
C ALA A 119 -11.04 -5.97 -13.37
N ARG A 120 -11.51 -4.72 -13.51
CA ARG A 120 -12.08 -4.25 -14.77
C ARG A 120 -10.96 -4.18 -15.81
N VAL A 121 -11.12 -4.88 -16.93
CA VAL A 121 -10.15 -4.83 -18.03
C VAL A 121 -10.11 -3.41 -18.59
N VAL A 122 -8.96 -2.76 -18.47
CA VAL A 122 -8.69 -1.45 -19.07
C VAL A 122 -7.57 -1.61 -20.07
N ALA A 123 -7.86 -1.33 -21.34
CA ALA A 123 -6.88 -1.41 -22.42
C ALA A 123 -5.66 -0.53 -22.10
N MET A 124 -4.46 -1.08 -22.30
CA MET A 124 -3.22 -0.35 -22.08
C MET A 124 -2.96 0.53 -23.32
N THR A 125 -3.40 1.79 -23.25
CA THR A 125 -3.21 2.74 -24.36
C THR A 125 -1.78 3.31 -24.36
N GLY A 126 -1.32 3.77 -25.53
CA GLY A 126 -0.03 4.44 -25.64
C GLY A 126 0.09 5.68 -24.73
N GLN A 127 -1.02 6.37 -24.46
CA GLN A 127 -1.07 7.49 -23.51
C GLN A 127 -0.85 7.04 -22.06
N ARG A 128 -1.44 5.91 -21.63
CA ARG A 128 -1.22 5.37 -20.29
C ARG A 128 0.23 4.97 -20.09
N LEU A 129 0.83 4.32 -21.09
CA LEU A 129 2.24 3.96 -21.07
C LEU A 129 3.14 5.21 -21.02
N ALA A 130 2.86 6.22 -21.84
CA ALA A 130 3.59 7.49 -21.80
C ALA A 130 3.49 8.19 -20.44
N GLY A 131 2.32 8.17 -19.80
CA GLY A 131 2.14 8.71 -18.45
C GLY A 131 2.96 7.98 -17.39
N ILE A 132 3.01 6.64 -17.45
CA ILE A 132 3.85 5.83 -16.53
C ILE A 132 5.33 6.14 -16.73
N LEU A 133 5.78 6.25 -17.98
CA LEU A 133 7.16 6.62 -18.31
C LEU A 133 7.51 8.03 -17.83
N ALA A 134 6.59 8.99 -17.98
CA ALA A 134 6.76 10.34 -17.48
C ALA A 134 6.88 10.38 -15.95
N MET A 135 6.07 9.61 -15.24
CA MET A 135 6.18 9.48 -13.77
C MET A 135 7.47 8.81 -13.34
N ALA A 136 7.94 7.79 -14.06
CA ALA A 136 9.25 7.19 -13.85
C ALA A 136 10.39 8.19 -14.08
N GLY A 137 10.31 9.00 -15.13
CA GLY A 137 11.28 10.07 -15.39
C GLY A 137 11.29 11.13 -14.29
N GLY A 138 10.11 11.60 -13.87
CA GLY A 138 9.96 12.51 -12.74
C GLY A 138 10.55 11.94 -11.46
N LEU A 139 10.40 10.63 -11.23
CA LEU A 139 11.00 9.98 -10.08
C LEU A 139 12.53 10.01 -10.10
N VAL A 140 13.12 9.68 -11.24
CA VAL A 140 14.58 9.67 -11.39
C VAL A 140 15.16 11.06 -11.14
N LEU A 141 14.46 12.12 -11.59
CA LEU A 141 14.86 13.50 -11.30
C LEU A 141 14.79 13.80 -9.80
N ILE A 142 13.71 13.41 -9.12
CA ILE A 142 13.55 13.62 -7.67
C ILE A 142 14.62 12.87 -6.87
N GLN A 143 14.97 11.64 -7.26
CA GLN A 143 16.00 10.86 -6.56
C GLN A 143 17.43 11.38 -6.79
N ARG A 144 17.64 12.19 -7.84
CA ARG A 144 18.95 12.78 -8.16
C ARG A 144 19.14 14.19 -7.61
N ALA A 145 18.08 14.83 -7.14
CA ALA A 145 18.12 16.13 -6.46
C ALA A 145 18.52 15.97 -4.99
#